data_AF-D3AB95-F1
#
_entry.id   AF-D3AB95-F1
#
_cell.length_a   1.000
_cell.length_b   1.000
_cell.length_c   1.000
_cell.angle_alpha   90.00
_cell.angle_beta   90.00
_cell.angle_gamma   90.00
#
_symmetry.space_group_name_H-M   'P 1'
#
loop_
_entity.id
_entity.type
_entity.pdbx_description
1 polymer ?
#
loop_
_entity_poly.entity_id
_entity_poly.type
_entity_poly.pdbx_seq_one_letter_code
_entity_poly.pdbx_strand_id
1 'polypeptide(L)'
;MFSDKKAYNFLVEKIVPGPDGAAAHPARIFVKRGISMYSFEDLVRITAELRSEHGCPWDRKQTHESLKPCLKEESEEVLAAIDNQDMENLCEELGDVLFQVLIHSRIAEENGAFTVADVVNGICEKMVRRHPHVFGDAKAATPEESLELWNEIKRREKMGKK
;
A
#
# COMPACT_ATOMS: atom_id res chain seq x y z
N MET A 1 5.22 30.84 2.84
CA MET A 1 6.42 30.69 1.98
C MET A 1 7.40 29.79 2.71
N PHE A 2 7.45 28.52 2.32
CA PHE A 2 8.63 27.63 2.29
C PHE A 2 8.13 26.38 1.56
N SER A 3 7.88 26.57 0.26
CA SER A 3 7.71 25.49 -0.69
C SER A 3 9.11 25.05 -1.08
N ASP A 4 9.64 24.01 -0.46
CA ASP A 4 10.83 23.38 -1.01
C ASP A 4 10.41 22.33 -2.04
N LYS A 5 10.13 22.81 -3.26
CA LYS A 5 9.85 21.99 -4.43
C LYS A 5 11.04 21.08 -4.81
N LYS A 6 12.22 21.22 -4.19
CA LYS A 6 13.39 20.38 -4.52
C LYS A 6 13.32 18.98 -3.91
N ALA A 7 12.69 18.81 -2.74
CA ALA A 7 12.53 17.48 -2.15
C ALA A 7 11.51 16.61 -2.94
N TYR A 8 10.47 17.24 -3.48
CA TYR A 8 9.49 16.58 -4.36
C TYR A 8 10.11 16.23 -5.73
N ASN A 9 10.93 17.11 -6.30
CA ASN A 9 11.57 16.85 -7.60
C ASN A 9 12.67 15.79 -7.57
N PHE A 10 13.24 15.46 -6.40
CA PHE A 10 14.27 14.41 -6.31
C PHE A 10 13.71 12.98 -6.44
N LEU A 11 12.40 12.80 -6.24
CA LEU A 11 11.73 11.50 -6.34
C LEU A 11 10.93 11.29 -7.64
N VAL A 12 10.75 12.33 -8.46
CA VAL A 12 9.86 12.31 -9.64
C VAL A 12 10.61 12.10 -10.97
N GLU A 13 11.94 12.24 -11.03
CA GLU A 13 12.69 12.19 -12.31
C GLU A 13 13.19 10.79 -12.75
N LYS A 14 12.70 9.68 -12.17
CA LYS A 14 13.09 8.32 -12.62
C LYS A 14 11.96 7.36 -13.00
N ILE A 15 10.71 7.82 -13.07
CA ILE A 15 9.60 6.96 -13.49
C ILE A 15 8.64 7.75 -14.39
N VAL A 16 8.97 7.85 -15.68
CA VAL A 16 8.01 8.18 -16.74
C VAL A 16 8.21 7.17 -17.87
N PRO A 17 7.24 6.30 -18.18
CA PRO A 17 7.26 5.53 -19.42
C PRO A 17 6.88 6.43 -20.61
N GLY A 18 7.60 6.27 -21.71
CA GLY A 18 7.38 6.97 -22.97
C GLY A 18 6.06 6.59 -23.68
N PRO A 19 5.70 7.34 -24.74
CA PRO A 19 4.35 7.41 -25.25
C PRO A 19 4.15 6.40 -26.38
N ASP A 20 3.14 5.54 -26.26
CA ASP A 20 2.47 4.96 -27.43
C ASP A 20 0.98 4.92 -27.16
N GLY A 21 0.30 5.96 -27.66
CA GLY A 21 -1.14 6.02 -27.73
C GLY A 21 -1.67 4.96 -28.68
N ALA A 22 -2.22 3.89 -28.12
CA ALA A 22 -3.13 3.01 -28.83
C ALA A 22 -4.35 2.77 -27.93
N ALA A 23 -5.52 3.20 -28.39
CA ALA A 23 -6.78 2.90 -27.74
C ALA A 23 -6.98 1.38 -27.72
N ALA A 24 -6.90 0.77 -26.54
CA ALA A 24 -7.17 -0.66 -26.35
C ALA A 24 -8.61 -0.86 -25.86
N HIS A 25 -9.35 -1.67 -26.61
CA HIS A 25 -10.71 -2.10 -26.32
C HIS A 25 -10.74 -3.04 -25.09
N PRO A 26 -11.76 -2.97 -24.20
CA PRO A 26 -11.74 -3.64 -22.90
C PRO A 26 -12.26 -5.07 -23.02
N ALA A 27 -11.40 -6.00 -23.44
CA ALA A 27 -11.63 -7.43 -23.23
C ALA A 27 -10.32 -8.18 -23.47
N ARG A 28 -9.93 -9.00 -22.48
CA ARG A 28 -8.71 -9.82 -22.41
C ARG A 28 -7.50 -9.06 -21.88
N ILE A 29 -7.37 -9.05 -20.56
CA ILE A 29 -6.05 -9.08 -19.93
C ILE A 29 -5.35 -10.32 -20.48
N PHE A 30 -4.52 -10.11 -21.50
CA PHE A 30 -3.67 -11.13 -22.09
C PHE A 30 -2.64 -11.48 -21.00
N VAL A 31 -2.86 -12.59 -20.28
CA VAL A 31 -1.77 -13.25 -19.58
C VAL A 31 -0.78 -13.69 -20.66
N LYS A 32 0.24 -12.86 -20.92
CA LYS A 32 1.33 -13.21 -21.83
C LYS A 32 1.97 -14.49 -21.30
N ARG A 33 1.82 -15.61 -22.01
CA ARG A 33 2.63 -16.81 -21.80
C ARG A 33 4.09 -16.45 -22.15
N GLY A 34 4.84 -16.12 -21.11
CA GLY A 34 6.25 -15.75 -21.11
C GLY A 34 6.50 -15.00 -19.81
N ILE A 35 7.08 -15.70 -18.82
CA ILE A 35 7.15 -15.32 -17.40
C ILE A 35 7.52 -13.83 -17.24
N SER A 36 6.51 -12.99 -17.00
CA SER A 36 6.69 -11.66 -16.41
C SER A 36 6.08 -11.73 -15.01
N MET A 37 6.90 -11.48 -14.00
CA MET A 37 6.40 -11.34 -12.62
C MET A 37 5.29 -10.29 -12.59
N TYR A 38 4.24 -10.57 -11.82
CA TYR A 38 3.19 -9.59 -11.58
C TYR A 38 3.74 -8.44 -10.73
N SER A 39 3.33 -7.22 -11.06
CA SER A 39 3.62 -5.99 -10.34
C SER A 39 2.54 -5.66 -9.30
N PHE A 40 2.79 -4.68 -8.43
CA PHE A 40 1.76 -4.15 -7.54
C PHE A 40 0.58 -3.58 -8.34
N GLU A 41 0.86 -2.92 -9.47
CA GLU A 41 -0.15 -2.37 -10.36
C GLU A 41 -1.00 -3.48 -11.03
N ASP A 42 -0.41 -4.66 -11.28
CA ASP A 42 -1.18 -5.82 -11.72
C ASP A 42 -2.18 -6.26 -10.64
N LEU A 43 -1.76 -6.34 -9.39
CA LEU A 43 -2.65 -6.72 -8.29
C LEU A 43 -3.78 -5.70 -8.09
N VAL A 44 -3.49 -4.41 -8.16
CA VAL A 44 -4.51 -3.35 -8.13
C VAL A 44 -5.54 -3.54 -9.25
N ARG A 45 -5.09 -3.84 -10.48
CA ARG A 45 -6.00 -4.13 -11.62
C ARG A 45 -6.81 -5.40 -11.40
N ILE A 46 -6.19 -6.46 -10.88
CA ILE A 46 -6.87 -7.71 -10.56
C ILE A 46 -7.95 -7.47 -9.51
N THR A 47 -7.68 -6.75 -8.42
CA THR A 47 -8.67 -6.42 -7.39
C THR A 47 -9.85 -5.61 -7.96
N ALA A 48 -9.58 -4.66 -8.85
CA ALA A 48 -10.63 -3.91 -9.53
C ALA A 48 -11.49 -4.82 -10.44
N GLU A 49 -10.87 -5.73 -11.19
CA GLU A 49 -11.57 -6.68 -12.07
C GLU A 49 -12.43 -7.66 -11.26
N LEU A 50 -11.93 -8.18 -10.13
CA LEU A 50 -12.66 -9.06 -9.22
C LEU A 50 -13.96 -8.43 -8.72
N ARG A 51 -13.98 -7.10 -8.56
CA ARG A 51 -15.16 -6.34 -8.11
C ARG A 51 -15.94 -5.65 -9.24
N SER A 52 -15.52 -5.82 -10.50
CA SER A 52 -16.25 -5.30 -11.66
C SER A 52 -17.61 -5.99 -11.85
N GLU A 53 -18.47 -5.48 -12.74
CA GLU A 53 -19.79 -6.09 -13.02
C GLU A 53 -19.69 -7.56 -13.48
N HIS A 54 -18.60 -7.92 -14.15
CA HIS A 54 -18.32 -9.28 -14.65
C HIS A 54 -17.37 -10.08 -13.75
N GLY A 55 -16.95 -9.47 -12.64
CA GLY A 55 -16.04 -10.05 -11.66
C GLY A 55 -16.67 -11.14 -10.79
N CYS A 56 -15.96 -11.50 -9.73
CA CYS A 56 -16.36 -12.53 -8.80
C CYS A 56 -17.56 -12.07 -7.96
N PRO A 57 -18.69 -12.81 -7.95
CA PRO A 57 -19.85 -12.45 -7.13
C PRO A 57 -19.55 -12.41 -5.62
N TRP A 58 -18.60 -13.23 -5.15
CA TRP A 58 -18.20 -13.23 -3.75
C TRP A 58 -17.41 -11.97 -3.38
N ASP A 59 -16.49 -11.51 -4.24
CA ASP A 59 -15.71 -10.30 -3.98
C ASP A 59 -16.61 -9.07 -4.01
N ARG A 60 -17.49 -8.96 -5.00
CA ARG A 60 -18.43 -7.83 -5.15
C ARG A 60 -19.35 -7.62 -3.95
N LYS A 61 -19.81 -8.69 -3.30
CA LYS A 61 -20.73 -8.59 -2.14
C LYS A 61 -20.03 -8.13 -0.85
N GLN A 62 -18.70 -8.08 -0.81
CA GLN A 62 -17.98 -7.74 0.42
C GLN A 62 -18.10 -6.26 0.78
N THR A 63 -18.16 -6.01 2.08
CA THR A 63 -18.08 -4.68 2.70
C THR A 63 -16.86 -4.62 3.63
N HIS A 64 -16.56 -3.44 4.17
CA HIS A 64 -15.52 -3.32 5.21
C HIS A 64 -15.83 -4.22 6.40
N GLU A 65 -17.09 -4.33 6.80
CA GLU A 65 -17.53 -5.10 7.95
C GLU A 65 -17.40 -6.61 7.74
N SER A 66 -17.75 -7.10 6.55
CA SER A 66 -17.71 -8.55 6.26
C SER A 66 -16.28 -9.09 6.15
N LEU A 67 -15.31 -8.23 5.82
CA LEU A 67 -13.90 -8.59 5.67
C LEU A 67 -13.07 -8.50 6.96
N LYS A 68 -13.60 -7.91 8.05
CA LYS A 68 -12.87 -7.83 9.33
C LYS A 68 -12.36 -9.18 9.85
N PRO A 69 -13.15 -10.28 9.79
CA PRO A 69 -12.67 -11.59 10.23
C PRO A 69 -11.48 -12.07 9.38
N CYS A 70 -11.57 -11.96 8.05
CA CYS A 70 -10.49 -12.35 7.15
C CYS A 70 -9.21 -11.57 7.45
N LEU A 71 -9.28 -10.23 7.51
CA LEU A 71 -8.10 -9.41 7.84
C LEU A 71 -7.45 -9.80 9.19
N LYS A 72 -8.27 -10.19 10.18
CA LYS A 72 -7.76 -10.68 11.46
C LYS A 72 -7.05 -12.03 11.30
N GLU A 73 -7.66 -12.95 10.57
CA GLU A 73 -7.15 -14.29 10.28
C GLU A 73 -5.81 -14.22 9.53
N GLU A 74 -5.73 -13.51 8.39
CA GLU A 74 -4.47 -13.36 7.64
C GLU A 74 -3.35 -12.74 8.51
N SER A 75 -3.72 -11.80 9.39
CA SER A 75 -2.76 -11.20 10.32
C SER A 75 -2.27 -12.21 11.37
N GLU A 76 -3.14 -13.11 11.83
CA GLU A 76 -2.79 -14.18 12.78
C GLU A 76 -1.94 -15.26 12.09
N GLU A 77 -2.17 -15.53 10.81
CA GLU A 77 -1.35 -16.45 10.00
C GLU A 77 0.06 -15.90 9.72
N VAL A 78 0.19 -14.59 9.46
CA VAL A 78 1.51 -13.93 9.42
C VAL A 78 2.27 -14.13 10.74
N LEU A 79 1.60 -13.96 11.88
CA LEU A 79 2.24 -14.16 13.19
C LEU A 79 2.67 -15.62 13.38
N ALA A 80 1.81 -16.57 13.02
CA ALA A 80 2.12 -18.00 13.09
C ALA A 80 3.32 -18.37 12.19
N ALA A 81 3.40 -17.81 10.98
CA ALA A 81 4.52 -18.03 10.07
C ALA A 81 5.85 -17.52 10.66
N ILE A 82 5.83 -16.34 11.31
CA ILE A 82 6.99 -15.79 12.02
C ILE A 82 7.42 -16.71 13.17
N ASP A 83 6.47 -17.12 14.02
CA ASP A 83 6.74 -17.97 15.19
C ASP A 83 7.31 -19.33 14.78
N ASN A 84 6.88 -19.86 13.64
CA ASN A 84 7.36 -21.13 13.09
C ASN A 84 8.63 -21.00 12.23
N GLN A 85 9.15 -19.79 12.03
CA GLN A 85 10.26 -19.48 11.12
C GLN A 85 10.01 -19.99 9.68
N ASP A 86 8.75 -20.02 9.25
CA ASP A 86 8.34 -20.50 7.95
C ASP A 86 8.35 -19.33 6.94
N MET A 87 9.45 -19.22 6.20
CA MET A 87 9.64 -18.13 5.25
C MET A 87 8.78 -18.25 3.99
N GLU A 88 8.36 -19.46 3.63
CA GLU A 88 7.47 -19.69 2.49
C GLU A 88 6.08 -19.21 2.85
N ASN A 89 5.54 -19.69 3.99
CA ASN A 89 4.24 -19.26 4.48
C ASN A 89 4.24 -17.76 4.78
N LEU A 90 5.30 -17.21 5.39
CA LEU A 90 5.37 -15.77 5.65
C LEU A 90 5.23 -14.94 4.36
N CYS A 91 5.78 -15.40 3.25
CA CYS A 91 5.64 -14.71 1.96
C CYS A 91 4.21 -14.77 1.42
N GLU A 92 3.52 -15.90 1.62
CA GLU A 92 2.12 -16.12 1.23
C GLU A 92 1.19 -15.20 2.04
N GLU A 93 1.26 -15.27 3.37
CA GLU A 93 0.34 -14.53 4.25
C GLU A 93 0.55 -13.00 4.19
N LEU A 94 1.78 -12.54 3.96
CA LEU A 94 2.01 -11.11 3.69
C LEU A 94 1.35 -10.65 2.39
N GLY A 95 1.24 -11.55 1.41
CA GLY A 95 0.47 -11.35 0.18
C GLY A 95 -1.03 -11.23 0.45
N ASP A 96 -1.57 -12.07 1.32
CA ASP A 96 -2.99 -12.03 1.68
C ASP A 96 -3.36 -10.78 2.50
N VAL A 97 -2.51 -10.38 3.44
CA VAL A 97 -2.65 -9.07 4.13
C VAL A 97 -2.58 -7.92 3.12
N LEU A 98 -1.70 -7.98 2.12
CA LEU A 98 -1.64 -6.97 1.06
C LEU A 98 -2.93 -6.93 0.23
N PHE A 99 -3.50 -8.09 -0.10
CA PHE A 99 -4.78 -8.18 -0.78
C PHE A 99 -5.92 -7.58 0.05
N GLN A 100 -5.95 -7.81 1.37
CA GLN A 100 -6.93 -7.20 2.28
C GLN A 100 -6.85 -5.67 2.24
N VAL A 101 -5.64 -5.08 2.20
CA VAL A 101 -5.48 -3.62 2.03
C VAL A 101 -6.07 -3.14 0.71
N LEU A 102 -5.85 -3.86 -0.38
CA LEU A 102 -6.33 -3.50 -1.71
C LEU A 102 -7.85 -3.62 -1.85
N ILE A 103 -8.47 -4.70 -1.36
CA ILE A 103 -9.91 -4.87 -1.46
C ILE A 103 -10.65 -3.83 -0.61
N HIS A 104 -10.14 -3.48 0.58
CA HIS A 104 -10.68 -2.36 1.36
C HIS A 104 -10.49 -1.01 0.65
N SER A 105 -9.32 -0.77 0.05
CA SER A 105 -9.09 0.46 -0.72
C SER A 105 -10.03 0.56 -1.91
N ARG A 106 -10.32 -0.57 -2.58
CA ARG A 106 -11.25 -0.62 -3.70
C ARG A 106 -12.70 -0.37 -3.28
N ILE A 107 -13.14 -0.95 -2.17
CA ILE A 107 -14.47 -0.66 -1.58
C ILE A 107 -14.58 0.83 -1.21
N ALA A 108 -13.53 1.43 -0.64
CA ALA A 108 -13.53 2.85 -0.29
C ALA A 108 -13.61 3.75 -1.55
N GLU A 109 -12.90 3.38 -2.61
CA GLU A 109 -12.91 4.09 -3.89
C GLU A 109 -14.29 4.03 -4.55
N GLU A 110 -14.93 2.86 -4.57
CA GLU A 110 -16.29 2.66 -5.08
C GLU A 110 -17.33 3.52 -4.35
N ASN A 111 -17.07 3.83 -3.08
CA ASN A 111 -17.91 4.71 -2.26
C ASN A 111 -17.47 6.19 -2.30
N GLY A 112 -16.50 6.55 -3.14
CA GLY A 112 -16.02 7.93 -3.29
C GLY A 112 -15.26 8.48 -2.09
N ALA A 113 -14.68 7.61 -1.24
CA ALA A 113 -14.00 8.00 -0.01
C ALA A 113 -12.50 8.24 -0.19
N PHE A 114 -11.74 7.21 -0.57
CA PHE A 114 -10.30 7.27 -0.83
C PHE A 114 -9.86 6.13 -1.76
N THR A 115 -8.68 6.25 -2.34
CA THR A 115 -8.07 5.28 -3.25
C THR A 115 -6.86 4.58 -2.61
N VAL A 116 -6.38 3.51 -3.26
CA VAL A 116 -5.09 2.91 -2.86
C VAL A 116 -3.92 3.90 -2.96
N ALA A 117 -3.97 4.85 -3.91
CA ALA A 117 -2.94 5.88 -4.05
C ALA A 117 -2.92 6.81 -2.82
N ASP A 118 -4.08 7.13 -2.24
CA ASP A 118 -4.17 7.91 -1.01
C ASP A 118 -3.60 7.14 0.19
N VAL A 119 -3.85 5.83 0.26
CA VAL A 119 -3.28 4.95 1.30
C VAL A 119 -1.75 4.92 1.21
N VAL A 120 -1.21 4.70 0.01
CA VAL A 120 0.23 4.68 -0.27
C VAL A 120 0.86 6.04 0.04
N ASN A 121 0.27 7.14 -0.45
CA ASN A 121 0.77 8.48 -0.17
C ASN A 121 0.79 8.76 1.34
N GLY A 122 -0.31 8.44 2.04
CA GLY A 122 -0.43 8.66 3.48
C GLY A 122 0.60 7.87 4.31
N ILE A 123 0.97 6.65 3.91
CA ILE A 123 2.04 5.90 4.59
C ILE A 123 3.43 6.45 4.22
N CYS A 124 3.68 6.79 2.95
CA CYS A 124 4.95 7.37 2.51
C CYS A 124 5.26 8.70 3.21
N GLU A 125 4.32 9.65 3.21
CA GLU A 125 4.46 10.94 3.90
C GLU A 125 4.74 10.73 5.40
N LYS A 126 4.04 9.77 6.02
CA LYS A 126 4.23 9.44 7.44
C LYS A 126 5.63 8.87 7.70
N MET A 127 6.12 7.96 6.85
CA MET A 127 7.44 7.37 7.01
C MET A 127 8.54 8.42 6.82
N VAL A 128 8.47 9.24 5.77
CA VAL A 128 9.44 10.32 5.53
C VAL A 128 9.48 11.29 6.71
N ARG A 129 8.31 11.75 7.16
CA ARG A 129 8.20 12.74 8.22
C ARG A 129 8.61 12.23 9.61
N ARG A 130 8.42 10.95 9.90
CA ARG A 130 8.79 10.34 11.19
C ARG A 130 10.20 9.77 11.24
N HIS A 131 10.90 9.74 10.11
CA HIS A 131 12.32 9.37 10.04
C HIS A 131 13.17 10.54 9.53
N PRO A 132 13.17 11.72 10.20
CA PRO A 132 13.99 12.85 9.77
C PRO A 132 15.50 12.57 9.92
N HIS A 133 15.89 11.50 10.61
CA HIS A 133 17.28 11.03 10.68
C HIS A 133 17.71 10.22 9.44
N VAL A 134 16.74 9.75 8.64
CA VAL A 134 16.99 9.08 7.34
C VAL A 134 16.79 10.07 6.18
N PHE A 135 15.73 10.87 6.23
CA PHE A 135 15.29 11.73 5.11
C PHE A 135 15.52 13.23 5.33
N GLY A 136 16.23 13.62 6.38
CA GLY A 136 16.52 15.02 6.71
C GLY A 136 17.81 15.16 7.52
N ASP A 137 17.93 16.24 8.29
CA ASP A 137 19.17 16.60 8.99
C ASP A 137 19.23 16.13 10.46
N ALA A 138 18.18 15.47 10.97
CA ALA A 138 18.21 14.97 12.33
C ALA A 138 19.24 13.84 12.46
N LYS A 139 19.69 13.56 13.69
CA LYS A 139 20.59 12.44 13.96
C LYS A 139 19.94 11.50 14.96
N ALA A 140 20.06 10.22 14.68
CA ALA A 140 19.80 9.13 15.60
C ALA A 140 20.85 8.07 15.29
N ALA A 141 21.80 7.89 16.21
CA ALA A 141 22.91 6.96 16.08
C ALA A 141 22.59 5.58 16.65
N THR A 142 21.59 5.49 17.52
CA THR A 142 21.14 4.23 18.13
C THR A 142 19.66 3.94 17.86
N PRO A 143 19.23 2.67 17.98
CA PRO A 143 17.81 2.30 17.92
C PRO A 143 16.96 3.03 18.98
N GLU A 144 17.51 3.23 20.18
CA GLU A 144 16.83 3.95 21.27
C GLU A 144 16.59 5.42 20.91
N GLU A 145 17.62 6.11 20.40
CA GLU A 145 17.48 7.50 19.93
C GLU A 145 16.46 7.60 18.77
N SER A 146 16.45 6.61 17.88
CA SER A 146 15.50 6.55 16.76
C SER A 146 14.06 6.38 17.26
N LEU A 147 13.86 5.53 18.26
CA LEU A 147 12.55 5.27 18.87
C LEU A 147 12.05 6.48 19.68
N GLU A 148 12.94 7.15 20.43
CA GLU A 148 12.61 8.37 21.15
C GLU A 148 12.14 9.48 20.20
N LEU A 149 12.88 9.69 19.12
CA LEU A 149 12.54 10.68 18.09
C LEU A 149 11.21 10.34 17.41
N TRP A 150 10.97 9.07 17.07
CA TRP A 150 9.70 8.60 16.52
C TRP A 150 8.52 8.91 17.45
N ASN A 151 8.67 8.60 18.74
CA ASN A 151 7.64 8.81 19.75
C ASN A 151 7.35 10.29 19.99
N GLU A 152 8.38 11.15 20.01
CA GLU A 152 8.21 12.59 20.14
C GLU A 152 7.46 13.19 18.95
N ILE A 153 7.80 12.81 17.71
CA ILE A 153 7.08 13.25 16.51
C ILE A 153 5.61 12.77 16.57
N LYS A 154 5.38 11.51 16.93
CA LYS A 154 4.03 10.94 17.09
C LYS A 154 3.21 11.70 18.14
N ARG A 155 3.83 12.16 19.23
CA ARG A 155 3.17 12.95 20.29
C ARG A 155 2.77 14.33 19.76
N ARG A 156 3.66 15.03 19.05
CA ARG A 156 3.38 16.35 18.45
C ARG A 156 2.23 16.31 17.45
N GLU A 157 2.19 15.29 16.59
CA GLU A 157 1.10 15.10 15.63
C GLU A 157 -0.28 14.97 16.31
N LYS A 158 -0.35 14.23 17.42
CA LYS A 158 -1.60 14.06 18.16
C LYS A 158 -2.10 15.37 18.78
N MET A 159 -1.18 16.26 19.18
CA MET A 159 -1.53 17.56 19.76
C MET A 159 -1.97 18.58 18.71
N GLY A 160 -1.52 18.46 17.46
CA GLY A 160 -1.85 19.36 16.36
C GLY A 160 -3.13 19.02 15.58
N LYS A 161 -3.79 17.89 15.86
CA LYS A 161 -5.04 17.45 15.19
C LYS A 161 -6.33 17.99 15.86
N LYS A 162 -6.29 19.17 16.46
CA LYS A 162 -7.49 19.81 17.05
C LYS A 162 -8.28 20.59 16.01
#